data_AF-C3XUL5-F1
#
_entry.id   AF-C3XUL5-F1
#
_cell.length_a   1.000
_cell.length_b   1.000
_cell.length_c   1.000
_cell.angle_alpha   90.00
_cell.angle_beta   90.00
_cell.angle_gamma   90.00
#
_symmetry.space_group_name_H-M   'P 1'
#
loop_
_entity.id
_entity.type
_entity.pdbx_description
1 polymer ?
#
loop_
_entity_poly.entity_id
_entity_poly.type
_entity_poly.pdbx_seq_one_letter_code
_entity_poly.pdbx_strand_id
1 'polypeptide(L)' 'VLNKIASKKVMKMYGERQNKAKVAQPLEEQWGQVRLLACIASRPGQVWRCDGYILEGKELEFYSRKIKAKKGK' A
#
# COMPACT_ATOMS: atom_id res chain seq x y z
N VAL A 1 -17.38 -3.13 -13.48
CA VAL A 1 -17.20 -3.26 -12.01
C VAL A 1 -16.69 -1.96 -11.42
N LEU A 2 -15.79 -1.26 -12.10
CA LEU A 2 -15.57 0.18 -11.93
C LEU A 2 -16.40 0.98 -12.94
N ASN A 3 -16.82 2.21 -12.59
CA ASN A 3 -17.67 3.12 -13.38
C ASN A 3 -19.04 2.55 -13.79
N LYS A 4 -19.81 2.05 -12.82
CA LYS A 4 -21.24 1.72 -13.03
C LYS A 4 -22.10 2.98 -12.88
N ILE A 5 -23.21 3.03 -13.63
CA ILE A 5 -24.27 4.01 -13.38
C ILE A 5 -24.78 3.78 -11.95
N ALA A 6 -24.45 4.70 -11.06
CA ALA A 6 -24.79 4.62 -9.64
C ALA A 6 -25.91 5.61 -9.32
N SER A 7 -26.70 5.30 -8.29
CA SER A 7 -27.73 6.21 -7.81
C SER A 7 -27.11 7.52 -7.29
N LYS A 8 -27.88 8.62 -7.32
CA LYS A 8 -27.42 9.95 -6.87
C LYS A 8 -26.82 9.92 -5.45
N LYS A 9 -27.41 9.12 -4.56
CA LYS A 9 -26.93 8.94 -3.17
C LYS A 9 -25.53 8.29 -3.14
N VAL A 10 -25.31 7.28 -3.97
CA VAL A 10 -24.03 6.57 -4.06
C VAL A 10 -22.95 7.47 -4.68
N MET A 11 -23.30 8.26 -5.69
CA MET A 11 -22.38 9.25 -6.28
C MET A 11 -21.93 10.30 -5.26
N LYS A 12 -22.86 10.81 -4.43
CA LYS A 12 -22.53 11.73 -3.34
C LYS A 12 -21.54 11.10 -2.35
N MET A 13 -21.82 9.86 -1.93
CA MET A 13 -20.93 9.10 -1.05
C MET A 13 -19.53 8.89 -1.65
N TYR A 14 -19.42 8.65 -2.96
CA TYR A 14 -18.11 8.54 -3.62
C TYR A 14 -17.37 9.87 -3.69
N GLY A 15 -18.05 10.98 -3.99
CA GLY A 15 -17.43 12.31 -3.97
C GLY A 15 -16.84 12.65 -2.60
N GLU A 16 -17.56 12.34 -1.53
CA GLU A 16 -17.07 12.53 -0.16
C GLU A 16 -15.84 11.67 0.16
N ARG A 17 -15.77 10.42 -0.34
CA ARG A 17 -14.63 9.52 -0.15
C ARG A 17 -13.41 9.94 -0.96
N GLN A 18 -13.61 10.42 -2.20
CA GLN A 18 -12.52 10.87 -3.08
C GLN A 18 -11.71 12.01 -2.46
N ASN A 19 -12.37 12.92 -1.73
CA ASN A 19 -11.70 14.03 -1.05
C ASN A 19 -10.65 13.58 -0.01
N LYS A 20 -10.79 12.37 0.55
CA LYS A 20 -9.87 11.80 1.55
C LYS A 20 -8.99 10.67 0.99
N ALA A 21 -9.10 10.37 -0.30
CA ALA A 21 -8.44 9.23 -0.92
C ALA A 21 -7.01 9.53 -1.40
N LYS A 22 -6.38 10.61 -0.93
CA LYS A 22 -5.02 10.95 -1.33
C LYS A 22 -4.03 9.96 -0.75
N VAL A 23 -3.20 9.38 -1.61
CA VAL A 23 -2.20 8.38 -1.24
C VAL A 23 -0.81 9.02 -1.19
N ALA A 24 0.10 8.44 -0.42
CA ALA A 24 1.48 8.92 -0.35
C ALA A 24 2.23 8.63 -1.66
N GLN A 25 2.94 9.64 -2.17
CA GLN A 25 3.78 9.54 -3.38
C GLN A 25 4.73 8.33 -3.44
N PRO A 26 5.51 8.01 -2.38
CA PRO A 26 6.43 6.86 -2.44
C PRO A 26 5.70 5.52 -2.58
N LEU A 27 4.42 5.47 -2.21
CA LEU A 27 3.60 4.29 -2.37
C LEU A 27 3.03 4.26 -3.81
N GLU A 28 2.61 5.41 -4.37
CA GLU A 28 2.22 5.59 -5.80
C GLU A 28 3.28 5.04 -6.78
N GLU A 29 4.56 5.32 -6.51
CA GLU A 29 5.67 4.76 -7.30
C GLU A 29 5.71 3.22 -7.28
N GLN A 30 5.40 2.60 -6.14
CA GLN A 30 5.38 1.13 -6.01
C GLN A 30 4.20 0.48 -6.73
N TRP A 31 3.04 1.14 -6.77
CA TRP A 31 1.91 0.63 -7.57
C TRP A 31 2.24 0.60 -9.06
N GLY A 32 3.02 1.57 -9.56
CA GLY A 32 3.54 1.53 -10.94
C GLY A 32 4.44 0.31 -11.21
N GLN A 33 5.16 -0.17 -10.19
CA GLN A 33 6.02 -1.36 -10.29
C GLN A 33 5.28 -2.69 -10.07
N VAL A 34 3.98 -2.66 -9.75
CA VAL A 34 3.15 -3.84 -9.44
C VAL A 34 3.72 -4.67 -8.27
N ARG A 35 4.58 -4.06 -7.42
CA ARG A 35 5.25 -4.72 -6.29
C ARG A 35 5.26 -3.79 -5.11
N LEU A 36 4.65 -4.23 -4.00
CA LEU A 36 4.62 -3.48 -2.74
C LEU A 36 5.59 -4.10 -1.74
N LEU A 37 6.22 -3.26 -0.93
CA LEU A 37 7.04 -3.70 0.19
C LEU A 37 6.16 -3.89 1.44
N ALA A 38 6.27 -5.04 2.09
CA ALA A 38 5.50 -5.40 3.26
C ALA A 38 6.40 -6.05 4.32
N CYS A 39 6.01 -5.91 5.59
CA CYS A 39 6.63 -6.59 6.72
C CYS A 39 5.79 -7.80 7.10
N ILE A 40 6.43 -8.97 7.25
CA ILE A 40 5.78 -10.16 7.80
C ILE A 40 5.72 -10.00 9.32
N ALA A 41 4.51 -9.96 9.87
CA ALA A 41 4.28 -9.80 11.31
C ALA A 41 4.00 -11.13 12.01
N SER A 42 3.61 -12.16 11.26
CA SER A 42 3.40 -13.51 11.78
C SER A 42 4.70 -14.28 12.00
N ARG A 43 4.60 -15.44 12.67
CA ARG A 43 5.68 -16.44 12.78
C ARG A 43 5.30 -17.67 11.96
N PRO A 44 5.69 -17.75 10.68
CA PRO A 44 5.19 -18.78 9.77
C PRO A 44 5.53 -20.19 10.22
N GLY A 45 6.68 -20.41 10.86
CA GLY A 45 7.07 -21.74 11.35
C GLY A 45 6.18 -22.30 12.46
N GLN A 46 5.41 -21.46 13.15
CA GLN A 46 4.48 -21.88 14.21
C GLN A 46 3.03 -21.84 13.74
N VAL A 47 2.64 -20.76 13.05
CA VAL A 47 1.24 -20.47 12.68
C VAL A 47 0.92 -20.94 11.26
N TRP A 48 1.93 -21.34 10.47
CA TRP A 48 1.81 -21.74 9.06
C TRP A 48 1.18 -20.68 8.14
N ARG A 49 1.25 -19.41 8.57
CA ARG A 49 0.75 -18.25 7.82
C ARG A 49 1.81 -17.16 7.76
N CYS A 50 1.84 -16.43 6.65
CA CYS A 50 2.73 -15.29 6.40
C CYS A 50 1.94 -13.98 6.35
N ASP A 51 1.19 -13.70 7.42
CA ASP A 51 0.40 -12.49 7.54
C ASP A 51 1.31 -11.29 7.91
N GLY A 52 0.93 -10.11 7.43
CA GLY A 52 1.76 -8.93 7.54
C GLY A 52 1.02 -7.65 7.16
N TYR A 53 1.78 -6.56 7.08
CA TYR A 53 1.25 -5.24 6.74
C TYR A 53 2.16 -4.53 5.74
N ILE A 54 1.59 -3.59 4.98
CA ILE A 54 2.30 -2.80 3.98
C ILE A 54 3.13 -1.72 4.68
N LEU A 55 4.36 -1.50 4.20
CA LEU A 55 5.21 -0.45 4.73
C LEU A 55 4.76 0.93 4.21
N GLU A 56 4.53 1.87 5.13
CA GLU A 56 4.08 3.22 4.81
C GLU A 56 4.97 4.29 5.47
N GLY A 57 4.93 5.51 4.93
CA GLY A 57 5.59 6.69 5.50
C GLY A 57 7.07 6.50 5.82
N LYS A 58 7.45 6.82 7.07
CA LYS A 58 8.86 6.81 7.52
C LYS A 58 9.47 5.39 7.54
N GLU A 59 8.67 4.36 7.81
CA GLU A 59 9.16 2.97 7.78
C GLU A 59 9.56 2.57 6.36
N LEU A 60 8.74 2.94 5.37
CA LEU A 60 9.02 2.66 3.97
C LEU A 60 10.34 3.32 3.53
N GLU A 61 10.56 4.58 3.89
CA GLU A 61 11.80 5.30 3.58
C GLU A 61 13.03 4.65 4.24
N PHE A 62 12.89 4.19 5.49
CA PHE A 62 13.98 3.53 6.22
C PHE A 62 14.41 2.24 5.53
N TYR A 63 13.46 1.35 5.23
CA TYR A 63 13.77 0.08 4.57
C TYR A 63 14.22 0.26 3.12
N SER A 64 13.62 1.20 2.38
CA SER A 64 14.05 1.52 1.01
C SER A 64 15.52 1.95 0.95
N ARG A 65 15.97 2.81 1.89
CA ARG A 65 17.38 3.21 2.02
C ARG A 65 18.29 2.01 2.31
N LYS A 66 17.91 1.13 3.23
CA LYS A 66 18.70 -0.09 3.54
C LYS A 66 18.82 -1.03 2.34
N ILE A 67 17.73 -1.25 1.60
CA ILE A 67 17.73 -2.12 0.42
C ILE A 67 18.64 -1.55 -0.68
N LYS A 68 18.55 -0.24 -0.95
CA LYS A 68 19.43 0.45 -1.92
C LYS A 68 20.91 0.35 -1.52
N ALA A 69 21.23 0.59 -0.25
CA ALA A 69 22.61 0.49 0.25
C ALA A 69 23.17 -0.94 0.17
N LYS A 70 22.35 -1.97 0.37
CA LYS A 70 22.76 -3.37 0.23
C LYS A 70 23.00 -3.77 -1.23
N LYS A 71 22.22 -3.23 -2.17
CA LYS A 71 22.35 -3.53 -3.60
C LYS A 71 23.55 -2.84 -4.26
N GLY A 72 24.01 -1.71 -3.70
CA GLY A 72 25.18 -0.97 -4.19
C GLY A 72 26.52 -1.49 -3.69
N LYS A 73 26.53 -2.55 -2.86
CA LYS A 73 27.71 -3.37 -2.56
C LYS A 73 27.73 -4.56 -3.49
#